data_AF-A0A536T5S2-F1
#
_entry.id   AF-A0A536T5S2-F1
#
_cell.length_a   1.000
_cell.length_b   1.000
_cell.length_c   1.000
_cell.angle_alpha   90.00
_cell.angle_beta   90.00
_cell.angle_gamma   90.00
#
_symmetry.space_group_name_H-M   'P 1'
#
loop_
_entity.id
_entity.type
_entity.pdbx_description
1 polymer ?
#
loop_
_entity_poly.entity_id
_entity_poly.type
_entity_poly.pdbx_seq_one_letter_code
_entity_poly.pdbx_strand_id
1 'polypeptide(L)' 'KLTYLSSTPTERQPRGFAIDPKGKFLVAAGEKSDTISVYSIDQGSGALKLLNKYPTGKGANWVEIVSFD' A
#
# COMPACT_ATOMS: atom_id res chain seq x y z
N LYS A 1 -14.55 0.49 18.69
CA LYS A 1 -15.43 0.08 17.56
C LYS A 1 -14.80 0.63 16.28
N LEU A 2 -14.60 -0.20 15.26
CA LEU A 2 -14.08 0.25 13.97
C LEU A 2 -15.24 0.72 13.08
N THR A 3 -15.00 1.75 12.28
CA THR A 3 -15.95 2.29 11.30
C THR A 3 -15.36 2.10 9.91
N TYR A 4 -16.12 1.50 9.01
CA TYR A 4 -15.74 1.41 7.61
C TYR A 4 -15.80 2.81 6.96
N LEU A 5 -14.71 3.23 6.33
CA LEU A 5 -14.64 4.50 5.60
C LEU A 5 -14.90 4.28 4.10
N SER A 6 -14.04 3.49 3.45
CA SER A 6 -14.11 3.21 2.02
C SER A 6 -13.21 2.03 1.63
N SER A 7 -13.21 1.67 0.35
CA SER A 7 -12.34 0.66 -0.24
C SER A 7 -11.66 1.23 -1.48
N THR A 8 -10.37 0.92 -1.67
CA THR A 8 -9.60 1.37 -2.84
C THR A 8 -9.19 0.17 -3.67
N PRO A 9 -9.46 0.14 -5.00
CA PRO A 9 -8.90 -0.86 -5.89
C PRO A 9 -7.37 -0.89 -5.82
N THR A 10 -6.79 -2.08 -5.75
CA THR A 10 -5.35 -2.28 -5.56
C THR A 10 -4.85 -3.49 -6.35
N GLU A 11 -3.69 -4.01 -5.99
CA GLU A 11 -3.11 -5.21 -6.58
C GLU A 11 -3.96 -6.46 -6.35
N ARG A 12 -3.87 -7.41 -7.28
CA ARG A 12 -4.60 -8.68 -7.17
C ARG A 12 -4.00 -9.53 -6.05
N GLN A 13 -4.86 -9.93 -5.10
CA GLN A 13 -4.48 -10.69 -3.90
C GLN A 13 -3.39 -9.95 -3.09
N PRO A 14 -3.74 -8.79 -2.48
CA PRO A 14 -2.79 -7.95 -1.76
C PRO A 14 -2.39 -8.61 -0.43
N ARG A 15 -1.32 -9.40 -0.43
CA ARG A 15 -0.90 -10.20 0.75
C ARG A 15 -0.06 -9.40 1.72
N GLY A 16 0.82 -8.53 1.22
CA GLY A 16 1.70 -7.69 2.03
C GLY A 16 1.42 -6.21 1.78
N PHE A 17 1.34 -5.42 2.85
CA PHE A 17 1.30 -3.97 2.76
C PHE A 17 1.89 -3.35 4.02
N ALA A 18 2.39 -2.12 3.89
CA ALA A 18 2.89 -1.33 5.01
C ALA A 18 2.57 0.16 4.81
N ILE A 19 2.41 0.87 5.93
CA ILE A 19 2.32 2.33 5.97
C ILE A 19 3.68 2.85 6.42
N ASP A 20 4.19 3.92 5.80
CA ASP A 20 5.47 4.50 6.21
C ASP A 20 5.40 5.06 7.65
N PRO A 21 6.53 5.18 8.37
CA PRO A 21 6.52 5.63 9.76
C PRO A 21 5.91 7.03 9.99
N LYS A 22 5.88 7.90 8.97
CA LYS A 22 5.25 9.23 9.05
C LYS A 22 3.79 9.23 8.62
N GLY A 23 3.22 8.08 8.26
CA GLY A 23 1.81 7.91 7.91
C GLY A 23 1.39 8.59 6.61
N LYS A 24 2.32 8.98 5.75
CA LYS A 24 2.09 9.71 4.50
C LYS A 24 1.84 8.80 3.30
N PHE A 25 2.35 7.58 3.35
CA PHE A 25 2.35 6.64 2.24
C PHE A 25 1.96 5.24 2.68
N LEU A 26 1.27 4.53 1.79
CA LEU A 26 1.01 3.10 1.88
C LEU A 26 1.58 2.40 0.66
N VAL A 27 2.27 1.27 0.87
CA VAL A 27 2.75 0.40 -0.21
C VAL A 27 2.06 -0.95 -0.09
N ALA A 28 1.48 -1.45 -1.18
CA ALA A 28 0.77 -2.74 -1.22
C ALA A 28 1.34 -3.63 -2.35
N ALA A 29 1.67 -4.87 -2.00
CA ALA A 29 2.14 -5.90 -2.92
C ALA A 29 1.02 -6.92 -3.22
N GLY A 30 0.81 -7.21 -4.51
CA GLY A 30 -0.08 -8.27 -4.94
C GLY A 30 0.64 -9.59 -5.15
N GLU A 31 0.29 -10.62 -4.39
CA GLU A 31 0.86 -11.97 -4.56
C GLU A 31 0.57 -12.54 -5.95
N LYS A 32 -0.60 -12.19 -6.52
CA LYS A 32 -0.99 -12.57 -7.89
C LYS A 32 -0.84 -11.41 -8.89
N SER A 33 -0.07 -10.39 -8.53
CA SER A 33 0.33 -9.29 -9.40
C SER A 33 1.83 -9.40 -9.73
N ASP A 34 2.26 -8.67 -10.75
CA ASP A 34 3.65 -8.39 -11.09
C ASP A 34 4.03 -6.95 -10.72
N THR A 35 3.18 -6.25 -9.97
CA THR A 35 3.42 -4.88 -9.50
C THR A 35 3.12 -4.69 -8.01
N ILE A 36 3.72 -3.66 -7.44
CA ILE A 36 3.29 -3.03 -6.18
C ILE A 36 2.57 -1.72 -6.50
N SER A 37 1.62 -1.33 -5.65
CA SER A 37 0.96 -0.02 -5.69
C SER A 37 1.46 0.87 -4.54
N VAL A 38 1.75 2.14 -4.83
CA VAL A 38 2.12 3.16 -3.85
C VAL A 38 1.03 4.22 -3.78
N TYR A 39 0.55 4.52 -2.57
CA TYR A 39 -0.51 5.48 -2.31
C TYR A 39 -0.02 6.60 -1.41
N SER A 40 -0.52 7.83 -1.60
CA SER A 40 -0.51 8.85 -0.55
C SER A 40 -1.74 8.69 0.33
N ILE A 41 -1.60 8.99 1.62
CA ILE A 41 -2.68 8.97 2.61
C ILE A 41 -3.08 10.41 2.94
N ASP A 42 -4.34 10.76 2.68
CA ASP A 42 -4.90 12.02 3.15
C ASP A 42 -4.97 12.02 4.69
N GLN A 43 -4.33 12.99 5.35
CA GLN A 43 -4.18 12.99 6.81
C GLN A 43 -5.46 13.35 7.57
N GLY A 44 -6.43 13.98 6.92
CA GLY A 44 -7.71 14.34 7.54
C GLY A 44 -8.74 13.21 7.48
N SER A 45 -8.77 12.48 6.36
CA SER A 45 -9.81 11.49 6.05
C SER A 45 -9.31 10.05 6.01
N GLY A 46 -8.00 9.83 5.91
CA GLY A 46 -7.40 8.50 5.68
C GLY A 46 -7.59 7.98 4.25
N ALA A 47 -8.13 8.79 3.33
CA ALA A 47 -8.34 8.37 1.95
C ALA A 47 -7.01 8.09 1.23
N LEU A 48 -6.98 6.97 0.49
CA LEU A 48 -5.83 6.59 -0.31
C LEU A 48 -5.95 7.16 -1.73
N LYS A 49 -4.91 7.84 -2.19
CA LYS A 49 -4.75 8.24 -3.60
C LYS A 49 -3.59 7.47 -4.20
N LEU A 50 -3.86 6.70 -5.25
CA LEU A 50 -2.82 5.99 -6.00
C LEU A 50 -1.86 7.01 -6.60
N LEU A 51 -0.57 6.86 -6.29
CA LEU A 51 0.49 7.67 -6.86
C LEU A 51 1.08 6.96 -8.07
N ASN A 52 1.60 5.75 -7.87
CA ASN A 52 2.32 4.99 -8.88
C ASN A 52 2.16 3.49 -8.66
N LYS A 53 2.47 2.74 -9.71
CA LYS A 53 2.73 1.30 -9.66
C LYS A 53 4.16 1.02 -10.11
N TYR A 54 4.81 0.07 -9.46
CA TYR A 54 6.16 -0.34 -9.81
C TYR A 54 6.21 -1.85 -10.05
N PRO A 55 6.95 -2.32 -11.06
CA PRO A 55 7.18 -3.75 -11.25
C PRO A 55 7.79 -4.40 -10.00
N THR A 56 7.43 -5.65 -9.76
CA THR A 56 8.01 -6.52 -8.73
C THR A 56 8.14 -7.95 -9.26
N GLY A 57 8.66 -8.85 -8.43
CA GLY A 57 8.68 -10.28 -8.72
C GLY A 57 7.30 -10.93 -8.59
N LYS A 58 7.11 -12.07 -9.25
CA LYS A 58 5.92 -12.90 -9.06
C LYS A 58 5.86 -13.40 -7.61
N GLY A 59 4.68 -13.37 -6.99
CA GLY A 59 4.49 -13.90 -5.64
C GLY A 59 4.95 -12.97 -4.52
N ALA A 60 5.15 -11.67 -4.79
CA ALA A 60 5.49 -10.69 -3.76
C ALA A 60 4.47 -10.72 -2.61
N ASN A 61 4.94 -10.98 -1.39
CA ASN A 61 4.09 -11.28 -0.24
C ASN A 61 4.34 -10.39 0.99
N TRP A 62 5.43 -9.63 1.01
CA TRP A 62 5.86 -8.84 2.16
C TRP A 62 6.33 -7.45 1.72
N VAL A 63 6.11 -6.46 2.59
CA VAL A 63 6.55 -5.07 2.40
C VAL A 63 7.16 -4.60 3.72
N GLU A 64 8.38 -4.08 3.65
CA GLU A 64 9.04 -3.39 4.76
C GLU A 64 9.44 -1.98 4.29
N ILE A 65 9.17 -0.97 5.12
CA ILE A 65 9.58 0.41 4.87
C ILE A 65 10.62 0.76 5.93
N VAL A 66 11.88 0.84 5.52
CA VAL A 66 12.98 1.24 6.40
C VAL A 66 13.22 2.74 6.28
N SER A 67 13.45 3.39 7.42
CA SER A 67 13.95 4.75 7.49
C SER A 67 15.33 4.71 8.12
N PHE A 68 16.25 5.49 7.58
CA PHE A 68 17.57 5.72 8.18
C PHE A 68 17.57 7.13 8.77
N ASP A 69 18.13 7.26 9.97
CA ASP A 69 18.38 8.56 10.60
C ASP A 69 19.52 9.30 9.89
#